data_AF-A0A7W1LI44-F1
#
_entry.id   AF-A0A7W1LI44-F1
#
_cell.length_a   1.000
_cell.length_b   1.000
_cell.length_c   1.000
_cell.angle_alpha   90.00
_cell.angle_beta   90.00
_cell.angle_gamma   90.00
#
_symmetry.space_group_name_H-M   'P 1'
#
loop_
_entity.id
_entity.type
_entity.pdbx_description
1 polymer ?
#
loop_
_entity_poly.entity_id
_entity_poly.type
_entity_poly.pdbx_seq_one_letter_code
_entity_poly.pdbx_strand_id
1 'polypeptide(L)'
;MQVGLKIWRYDSTTGDRALKEYEVDAPEEATLLDCLDIVKDRLDGSLAYRKSCRMMICGSCGMRMDGGAVLACKVRMYDISNAGHVPVISAMGNLPIVKDLVVDMEPFWQKFKAMKPWLQPGYDQPAADEEYVISQERMNVIHKESLCINCGCCVSECNSMESDPEFLGPQALAKGMRFVGDPRDAAKTERLDQYSAEHGIWDCTRCYFCNERCPKGVDPRDAIAKLGAEAMKAGIDEDMGAKHAKWFVHSAKTTGWLRETELVPKTQGIVSSIKEMKFAMGLAVKGKVPPPFPPHVAEGVKESRALFELVKEQGVDGALGIVQGERALSRLEHEVGHASGGGGDTGVGSRDQADVTPGERPTRKPGGGA
;
A
#
# COMPACT_ATOMS: atom_id res chain seq x y z
N MET A 1 -1.84 -3.79 35.97
CA MET A 1 -0.59 -3.08 35.60
C MET A 1 -0.94 -1.63 35.35
N GLN A 2 -0.08 -0.70 35.76
CA GLN A 2 -0.32 0.73 35.55
C GLN A 2 0.12 1.15 34.15
N VAL A 3 -0.83 1.61 33.35
CA VAL A 3 -0.62 2.09 31.97
C VAL A 3 -0.87 3.60 31.94
N GLY A 4 0.07 4.36 31.39
CA GLY A 4 -0.13 5.78 31.07
C GLY A 4 -0.60 5.97 29.63
N LEU A 5 -1.52 6.91 29.39
CA LEU A 5 -1.95 7.32 28.05
C LEU A 5 -2.02 8.85 27.93
N LYS A 6 -1.61 9.39 26.79
CA LYS A 6 -1.88 10.79 26.41
C LYS A 6 -2.85 10.81 25.24
N ILE A 7 -4.07 11.31 25.42
CA ILE A 7 -5.13 11.26 24.41
C ILE A 7 -5.48 12.67 23.96
N TRP A 8 -5.39 12.92 22.65
CA TRP A 8 -5.93 14.14 22.06
C TRP A 8 -7.45 14.13 22.16
N ARG A 9 -7.98 15.11 22.88
CA ARG A 9 -9.41 15.44 22.99
C ARG A 9 -9.73 16.56 22.02
N TYR A 10 -10.89 16.45 21.37
CA TYR A 10 -11.34 17.43 20.40
C TYR A 10 -12.86 17.48 20.32
N ASP A 11 -13.44 18.67 20.26
CA ASP A 11 -14.85 18.86 19.93
C ASP A 11 -14.98 19.74 18.68
N SER A 12 -15.53 19.20 17.59
CA SER A 12 -15.70 19.95 16.34
C SER A 12 -16.70 21.09 16.44
N THR A 13 -17.61 21.07 17.43
CA THR A 13 -18.63 22.10 17.61
C THR A 13 -18.04 23.36 18.24
N THR A 14 -17.13 23.20 19.19
CA THR A 14 -16.50 24.33 19.89
C THR A 14 -15.10 24.65 19.36
N GLY A 15 -14.45 23.69 18.68
CA GLY A 15 -13.06 23.78 18.24
C GLY A 15 -12.04 23.50 19.36
N ASP A 16 -12.50 23.19 20.57
CA ASP A 16 -11.62 22.95 21.72
C ASP A 16 -10.75 21.73 21.50
N ARG A 17 -9.46 21.86 21.79
CA ARG A 17 -8.47 20.80 21.66
C ARG A 17 -7.57 20.76 22.88
N ALA A 18 -7.40 19.59 23.48
CA ALA A 18 -6.52 19.39 24.62
C ALA A 18 -5.86 18.02 24.57
N LEU A 19 -4.59 17.94 24.96
CA LEU A 19 -3.94 16.66 25.23
C LEU A 19 -4.18 16.33 26.70
N LYS A 20 -4.95 15.26 26.97
CA LYS A 20 -5.24 14.82 28.34
C LYS A 20 -4.43 13.58 28.68
N GLU A 21 -3.94 13.53 29.90
CA GLU A 21 -3.20 12.38 30.43
C GLU A 21 -4.13 11.52 31.29
N TYR A 22 -3.99 10.21 31.17
CA TYR A 22 -4.75 9.22 31.92
C TYR A 22 -3.80 8.14 32.45
N GLU A 23 -4.03 7.74 33.70
CA GLU A 23 -3.41 6.55 34.29
C GLU A 23 -4.49 5.49 34.49
N VAL A 24 -4.22 4.29 34.03
CA VAL A 24 -5.20 3.20 33.96
C VAL A 24 -4.61 1.94 34.58
N ASP A 25 -5.30 1.37 35.56
CA ASP A 25 -5.00 0.01 36.02
C ASP A 25 -5.71 -0.99 35.10
N ALA A 26 -4.92 -1.72 34.32
CA ALA A 26 -5.38 -2.66 33.31
C ALA A 26 -4.76 -4.05 33.50
N PRO A 27 -5.44 -5.14 33.13
CA PRO A 27 -4.83 -6.47 33.07
C PRO A 27 -3.58 -6.48 32.17
N GLU A 28 -2.64 -7.39 32.42
CA GLU A 28 -1.41 -7.49 31.61
C GLU A 28 -1.72 -7.81 30.14
N GLU A 29 -2.81 -8.54 29.90
CA GLU A 29 -3.29 -8.87 28.58
C GLU A 29 -4.07 -7.74 27.88
N ALA A 30 -4.14 -6.54 28.46
CA ALA A 30 -4.90 -5.44 27.89
C ALA A 30 -4.35 -4.97 26.54
N THR A 31 -5.25 -4.72 25.60
CA THR A 31 -4.99 -3.98 24.37
C THR A 31 -5.20 -2.48 24.58
N LEU A 32 -4.74 -1.66 23.64
CA LEU A 32 -5.05 -0.22 23.65
C LEU A 32 -6.56 0.03 23.70
N LEU A 33 -7.35 -0.80 23.01
CA LEU A 33 -8.81 -0.71 23.06
C LEU A 33 -9.34 -0.94 24.49
N ASP A 34 -8.80 -1.90 25.22
CA ASP A 34 -9.23 -2.19 26.59
C ASP A 34 -8.88 -1.04 27.53
N CYS A 35 -7.71 -0.42 27.35
CA CYS A 35 -7.34 0.77 28.11
C CYS A 35 -8.27 1.96 27.80
N LEU A 36 -8.65 2.18 26.53
CA LEU A 36 -9.62 3.22 26.16
C LEU A 36 -11.00 2.96 26.75
N ASP A 37 -11.42 1.69 26.82
CA ASP A 37 -12.66 1.28 27.48
C ASP A 37 -12.62 1.61 28.98
N ILE A 38 -11.53 1.30 29.68
CA ILE A 38 -11.39 1.65 31.10
C ILE A 38 -11.37 3.16 31.32
N VAL A 39 -10.67 3.93 30.47
CA VAL A 39 -10.69 5.39 30.54
C VAL A 39 -12.12 5.90 30.41
N LYS A 40 -12.87 5.44 29.40
CA LYS A 40 -14.25 5.90 29.19
C LYS A 40 -15.17 5.49 30.34
N ASP A 41 -15.09 4.26 30.80
CA ASP A 41 -16.05 3.70 31.75
C ASP A 41 -15.81 4.17 33.18
N ARG A 42 -14.56 4.47 33.55
CA ARG A 42 -14.18 4.73 34.95
C ARG A 42 -13.59 6.12 35.22
N LEU A 43 -13.00 6.78 34.21
CA LEU A 43 -12.27 8.04 34.41
C LEU A 43 -12.95 9.23 33.71
N ASP A 44 -13.38 9.06 32.47
CA ASP A 44 -13.94 10.13 31.64
C ASP A 44 -14.95 9.61 30.61
N GLY A 45 -16.23 9.57 31.01
CA GLY A 45 -17.35 9.13 30.16
C GLY A 45 -17.55 9.94 28.87
N SER A 46 -16.94 11.12 28.76
CA SER A 46 -17.06 11.99 27.57
C SER A 46 -16.19 11.55 26.40
N LEU A 47 -15.20 10.67 26.61
CA LEU A 47 -14.29 10.20 25.58
C LEU A 47 -15.03 9.49 24.44
N ALA A 48 -14.76 9.89 23.19
CA ALA A 48 -15.35 9.31 21.99
C ALA A 48 -14.31 8.61 21.09
N TYR A 49 -14.61 7.38 20.69
CA TYR A 49 -13.83 6.57 19.75
C TYR A 49 -14.72 5.48 19.16
N ARG A 50 -14.33 4.91 18.02
CA ARG A 50 -15.05 3.80 17.38
C ARG A 50 -14.44 2.45 17.76
N LYS A 51 -15.29 1.47 18.05
CA LYS A 51 -14.92 0.07 18.35
C LYS A 51 -16.06 -0.88 17.96
N SER A 52 -15.73 -2.16 17.79
CA SER A 52 -16.74 -3.23 17.64
C SER A 52 -16.15 -4.62 17.92
N CYS A 53 -15.52 -5.28 16.93
CA CYS A 53 -15.26 -6.72 16.97
C CYS A 53 -14.23 -7.22 18.00
N ARG A 54 -13.31 -6.35 18.48
CA ARG A 54 -12.16 -6.70 19.34
C ARG A 54 -11.19 -7.78 18.80
N MET A 55 -11.33 -8.19 17.54
CA MET A 55 -10.54 -9.28 16.92
C MET A 55 -9.98 -8.91 15.54
N MET A 56 -9.66 -7.63 15.33
CA MET A 56 -8.91 -7.16 14.16
C MET A 56 -9.56 -7.41 12.79
N ILE A 57 -10.91 -7.48 12.72
CA ILE A 57 -11.61 -7.80 11.46
C ILE A 57 -12.62 -6.75 11.00
N CYS A 58 -13.27 -6.00 11.90
CA CYS A 58 -14.26 -4.99 11.50
C CYS A 58 -13.68 -3.66 10.99
N GLY A 59 -12.41 -3.37 11.32
CA GLY A 59 -11.74 -2.12 10.93
C GLY A 59 -12.13 -0.85 11.70
N SER A 60 -13.14 -0.88 12.58
CA SER A 60 -13.68 0.35 13.20
C SER A 60 -12.75 1.07 14.18
N CYS A 61 -11.78 0.37 14.78
CA CYS A 61 -10.88 0.93 15.81
C CYS A 61 -9.57 1.50 15.25
N GLY A 62 -9.58 1.94 13.98
CA GLY A 62 -8.48 2.66 13.37
C GLY A 62 -8.27 4.03 14.04
N MET A 63 -7.06 4.30 14.48
CA MET A 63 -6.61 5.56 15.10
C MET A 63 -5.09 5.68 14.97
N ARG A 64 -4.48 6.75 15.50
CA ARG A 64 -3.03 6.92 15.52
C ARG A 64 -2.47 6.77 16.94
N MET A 65 -1.34 6.08 17.04
CA MET A 65 -0.52 5.96 18.23
C MET A 65 0.91 6.39 17.87
N ASP A 66 1.46 7.35 18.60
CA ASP A 66 2.79 7.93 18.36
C ASP A 66 3.00 8.36 16.91
N GLY A 67 1.98 8.99 16.33
CA GLY A 67 2.00 9.50 14.97
C GLY A 67 1.80 8.45 13.87
N GLY A 68 1.59 7.17 14.19
CA GLY A 68 1.34 6.13 13.18
C GLY A 68 -0.03 5.46 13.34
N ALA A 69 -0.70 5.15 12.23
CA ALA A 69 -1.96 4.43 12.26
C ALA A 69 -1.83 3.01 12.85
N VAL A 70 -2.78 2.65 13.72
CA VAL A 70 -2.91 1.35 14.38
C VAL A 70 -4.37 0.93 14.45
N LEU A 71 -4.61 -0.36 14.72
CA LEU A 71 -5.90 -0.84 15.22
C LEU A 71 -5.80 -0.98 16.74
N ALA A 72 -6.63 -0.25 17.49
CA ALA A 72 -6.54 -0.24 18.96
C ALA A 72 -6.70 -1.65 19.57
N CYS A 73 -7.56 -2.50 19.00
CA CYS A 73 -7.75 -3.87 19.50
C CYS A 73 -6.60 -4.84 19.15
N LYS A 74 -5.61 -4.40 18.36
CA LYS A 74 -4.44 -5.21 18.00
C LYS A 74 -3.24 -4.88 18.90
N VAL A 75 -3.10 -3.63 19.30
CA VAL A 75 -1.94 -3.15 20.05
C VAL A 75 -2.01 -3.69 21.47
N ARG A 76 -1.01 -4.49 21.86
CA ARG A 76 -0.84 -4.99 23.23
C ARG A 76 -0.12 -3.93 24.06
N MET A 77 -0.65 -3.63 25.25
CA MET A 77 -0.12 -2.56 26.09
C MET A 77 0.98 -3.02 27.05
N TYR A 78 1.13 -4.33 27.27
CA TYR A 78 2.11 -4.87 28.23
C TYR A 78 3.54 -4.38 27.97
N ASP A 79 4.09 -4.66 26.78
CA ASP A 79 5.48 -4.31 26.45
C ASP A 79 5.69 -2.80 26.43
N ILE A 80 4.68 -2.04 25.96
CA ILE A 80 4.70 -0.57 25.92
C ILE A 80 4.80 -0.01 27.35
N SER A 81 3.95 -0.52 28.24
CA SER A 81 3.88 -0.09 29.63
C SER A 81 5.11 -0.51 30.42
N ASN A 82 5.60 -1.74 30.21
CA ASN A 82 6.79 -2.27 30.88
C ASN A 82 8.08 -1.55 30.45
N ALA A 83 8.12 -1.03 29.22
CA ALA A 83 9.18 -0.13 28.77
C ALA A 83 9.09 1.29 29.36
N GLY A 84 8.07 1.59 30.18
CA GLY A 84 7.82 2.92 30.74
C GLY A 84 7.37 3.96 29.71
N HIS A 85 6.90 3.52 28.53
CA HIS A 85 6.46 4.43 27.48
C HIS A 85 4.99 4.82 27.67
N VAL A 86 4.71 6.12 27.51
CA VAL A 86 3.36 6.69 27.57
C VAL A 86 2.98 7.16 26.17
N PRO A 87 2.22 6.36 25.40
CA PRO A 87 1.94 6.68 24.02
C PRO A 87 0.94 7.84 23.86
N VAL A 88 1.09 8.57 22.76
CA VAL A 88 0.18 9.64 22.35
C VAL A 88 -0.84 9.10 21.35
N ILE A 89 -2.11 9.14 21.73
CA ILE A 89 -3.25 8.67 20.94
C ILE A 89 -3.95 9.86 20.26
N SER A 90 -4.20 9.73 18.96
CA SER A 90 -4.89 10.75 18.16
C SER A 90 -5.81 10.12 17.11
N ALA A 91 -6.72 10.92 16.57
CA ALA A 91 -7.57 10.53 15.45
C ALA A 91 -6.74 10.18 14.19
N MET A 92 -7.34 9.45 13.25
CA MET A 92 -6.72 9.18 11.95
C MET A 92 -6.44 10.48 11.18
N GLY A 93 -5.35 10.48 10.39
CA GLY A 93 -5.03 11.56 9.46
C GLY A 93 -5.89 11.55 8.21
N ASN A 94 -5.76 12.58 7.38
CA ASN A 94 -6.45 12.75 6.08
C ASN A 94 -7.98 12.67 6.11
N LEU A 95 -8.58 12.69 7.31
CA LEU A 95 -10.03 12.64 7.52
C LEU A 95 -10.40 13.70 8.57
N PRO A 96 -11.50 14.46 8.38
CA PRO A 96 -11.93 15.46 9.35
C PRO A 96 -12.24 14.82 10.71
N ILE A 97 -11.80 15.43 11.80
CA ILE A 97 -12.11 14.94 13.15
C ILE A 97 -13.50 15.44 13.55
N VAL A 98 -14.37 14.53 13.98
CA VAL A 98 -15.72 14.85 14.49
C VAL A 98 -15.67 15.10 15.99
N LYS A 99 -15.10 14.14 16.74
CA LYS A 99 -14.93 14.26 18.20
C LYS A 99 -13.86 13.29 18.68
N ASP A 100 -12.91 13.78 19.46
CA ASP A 100 -11.82 13.00 20.04
C ASP A 100 -11.10 12.13 18.98
N LEU A 101 -11.29 10.81 19.02
CA LEU A 101 -10.66 9.86 18.10
C LEU A 101 -11.59 9.45 16.93
N VAL A 102 -12.79 10.01 16.85
CA VAL A 102 -13.78 9.75 15.80
C VAL A 102 -13.56 10.74 14.66
N VAL A 103 -13.34 10.20 13.45
CA VAL A 103 -13.25 10.97 12.20
C VAL A 103 -14.50 10.80 11.34
N ASP A 104 -14.73 11.74 10.43
CA ASP A 104 -15.70 11.59 9.35
C ASP A 104 -15.13 10.63 8.28
N MET A 105 -15.87 9.56 7.99
CA MET A 105 -15.47 8.55 7.01
C MET A 105 -16.12 8.78 5.64
N GLU A 106 -16.96 9.80 5.48
CA GLU A 106 -17.66 10.03 4.21
C GLU A 106 -16.68 10.22 3.03
N PRO A 107 -15.58 10.99 3.13
CA PRO A 107 -14.61 11.10 2.04
C PRO A 107 -13.99 9.75 1.64
N PHE A 108 -13.77 8.87 2.63
CA PHE A 108 -13.29 7.51 2.40
C PHE A 108 -14.32 6.68 1.61
N TRP A 109 -15.59 6.74 2.00
CA TRP A 109 -16.65 5.96 1.36
C TRP A 109 -16.99 6.45 -0.05
N GLN A 110 -16.89 7.76 -0.31
CA GLN A 110 -17.08 8.31 -1.65
C GLN A 110 -16.04 7.77 -2.63
N LYS A 111 -14.76 7.77 -2.24
CA LYS A 111 -13.67 7.19 -3.04
C LYS A 111 -13.82 5.68 -3.22
N PHE A 112 -14.26 4.96 -2.18
CA PHE A 112 -14.59 3.54 -2.29
C PHE A 112 -15.71 3.26 -3.31
N LYS A 113 -16.80 4.04 -3.28
CA LYS A 113 -17.92 3.92 -4.22
C LYS A 113 -17.50 4.26 -5.66
N ALA A 114 -16.60 5.23 -5.83
CA ALA A 114 -16.06 5.61 -7.13
C ALA A 114 -15.38 4.43 -7.86
N MET A 115 -14.91 3.40 -7.13
CA MET A 115 -14.31 2.19 -7.71
C MET A 115 -15.33 1.21 -8.29
N LYS A 116 -16.63 1.50 -8.19
CA LYS A 116 -17.72 0.59 -8.56
C LYS A 116 -17.47 -0.84 -8.02
N PRO A 117 -17.37 -1.04 -6.68
CA PRO A 117 -16.76 -2.21 -6.07
C PRO A 117 -17.69 -3.45 -6.05
N TRP A 118 -18.23 -3.81 -7.21
CA TRP A 118 -19.02 -5.01 -7.49
C TRP A 118 -18.57 -5.63 -8.81
N LEU A 119 -18.85 -6.92 -8.98
CA LEU A 119 -18.48 -7.66 -10.19
C LEU A 119 -19.34 -7.22 -11.38
N GLN A 120 -18.71 -6.97 -12.53
CA GLN A 120 -19.38 -6.65 -13.79
C GLN A 120 -19.00 -7.69 -14.87
N PRO A 121 -19.68 -8.84 -14.94
CA PRO A 121 -19.19 -10.01 -15.67
C PRO A 121 -19.34 -9.99 -17.20
N GLY A 122 -20.00 -8.98 -17.78
CA GLY A 122 -20.23 -8.91 -19.22
C GLY A 122 -21.26 -9.93 -19.71
N TYR A 123 -21.19 -10.32 -20.98
CA TYR A 123 -22.15 -11.23 -21.62
C TYR A 123 -21.80 -12.72 -21.45
N ASP A 124 -20.51 -13.04 -21.33
CA ASP A 124 -20.02 -14.41 -21.21
C ASP A 124 -20.12 -14.88 -19.74
N GLN A 125 -21.33 -15.24 -19.34
CA GLN A 125 -21.64 -15.74 -18.00
C GLN A 125 -21.94 -17.25 -18.04
N PRO A 126 -21.62 -18.00 -16.97
CA PRO A 126 -22.10 -19.37 -16.80
C PRO A 126 -23.62 -19.45 -16.84
N ALA A 127 -24.17 -20.66 -17.02
CA ALA A 127 -25.60 -20.87 -16.81
C ALA A 127 -26.02 -20.45 -15.39
N ALA A 128 -27.30 -20.09 -15.21
CA ALA A 128 -27.78 -19.51 -13.95
C ALA A 128 -27.59 -20.43 -12.71
N ASP A 129 -27.45 -21.73 -12.94
CA ASP A 129 -27.22 -22.80 -11.95
C ASP A 129 -25.76 -23.26 -11.88
N GLU A 130 -24.85 -22.58 -12.58
CA GLU A 130 -23.42 -22.89 -12.61
C GLU A 130 -22.56 -21.79 -11.99
N GLU A 131 -21.39 -22.16 -11.47
CA GLU A 131 -20.39 -21.23 -10.95
C GLU A 131 -19.35 -20.86 -12.01
N TYR A 132 -18.61 -19.78 -11.77
CA TYR A 132 -17.42 -19.48 -12.55
C TYR A 132 -16.29 -20.43 -12.17
N VAL A 133 -15.79 -21.22 -13.14
CA VAL A 133 -14.63 -22.09 -12.94
C VAL A 133 -13.33 -21.32 -13.20
N ILE A 134 -12.51 -21.15 -12.17
CA ILE A 134 -11.30 -20.32 -12.21
C ILE A 134 -10.17 -21.02 -11.48
N SER A 135 -8.96 -21.00 -12.06
CA SER A 135 -7.78 -21.55 -11.41
C SER A 135 -7.38 -20.71 -10.19
N GLN A 136 -6.80 -21.39 -9.19
CA GLN A 136 -6.23 -20.76 -8.01
C GLN A 136 -5.23 -19.65 -8.37
N GLU A 137 -4.36 -19.90 -9.36
CA GLU A 137 -3.36 -18.95 -9.84
C GLU A 137 -3.99 -17.63 -10.31
N ARG A 138 -5.07 -17.69 -11.10
CA ARG A 138 -5.78 -16.48 -11.56
C ARG A 138 -6.45 -15.74 -10.40
N MET A 139 -6.96 -16.46 -9.40
CA MET A 139 -7.55 -15.84 -8.21
C MET A 139 -6.50 -15.26 -7.25
N ASN A 140 -5.30 -15.83 -7.20
CA ASN A 140 -4.21 -15.36 -6.34
C ASN A 140 -3.77 -13.92 -6.67
N VAL A 141 -3.96 -13.47 -7.92
CA VAL A 141 -3.67 -12.10 -8.37
C VAL A 141 -4.34 -11.03 -7.49
N ILE A 142 -5.55 -11.33 -6.99
CA ILE A 142 -6.38 -10.41 -6.20
C ILE A 142 -6.57 -10.84 -4.74
N HIS A 143 -5.90 -11.91 -4.30
CA HIS A 143 -6.13 -12.49 -2.99
C HIS A 143 -5.87 -11.46 -1.87
N LYS A 144 -4.72 -10.79 -1.90
CA LYS A 144 -4.36 -9.77 -0.89
C LYS A 144 -5.34 -8.61 -0.87
N GLU A 145 -5.73 -8.10 -2.04
CA GLU A 145 -6.69 -7.00 -2.18
C GLU A 145 -8.07 -7.36 -1.64
N SER A 146 -8.44 -8.64 -1.69
CA SER A 146 -9.70 -9.14 -1.12
C SER A 146 -9.71 -9.16 0.42
N LEU A 147 -8.55 -9.15 1.08
CA LEU A 147 -8.42 -9.18 2.56
C LEU A 147 -8.63 -7.82 3.23
N CYS A 148 -8.86 -6.75 2.47
CA CYS A 148 -9.05 -5.41 3.02
C CYS A 148 -10.32 -5.32 3.87
N ILE A 149 -10.16 -4.85 5.11
CA ILE A 149 -11.23 -4.67 6.11
C ILE A 149 -11.74 -3.23 6.21
N ASN A 150 -11.37 -2.35 5.27
CA ASN A 150 -11.81 -0.95 5.23
C ASN A 150 -11.52 -0.13 6.49
N CYS A 151 -10.41 -0.41 7.19
CA CYS A 151 -10.05 0.27 8.45
C CYS A 151 -9.56 1.73 8.29
N GLY A 152 -9.21 2.17 7.09
CA GLY A 152 -8.70 3.53 6.85
C GLY A 152 -7.24 3.77 7.24
N CYS A 153 -6.53 2.82 7.88
CA CYS A 153 -5.14 3.03 8.32
C CYS A 153 -4.18 3.43 7.18
N CYS A 154 -4.35 2.89 5.97
CA CYS A 154 -3.54 3.29 4.82
C CYS A 154 -3.86 4.70 4.32
N VAL A 155 -5.11 5.15 4.46
CA VAL A 155 -5.56 6.50 4.12
C VAL A 155 -5.01 7.51 5.12
N SER A 156 -5.03 7.18 6.43
CA SER A 156 -4.49 8.01 7.51
C SER A 156 -3.05 8.47 7.28
N GLU A 157 -2.25 7.64 6.62
CA GLU A 157 -0.79 7.81 6.54
C GLU A 157 -0.31 8.08 5.10
N CYS A 158 -1.23 8.40 4.18
CA CYS A 158 -0.88 8.65 2.79
C CYS A 158 -0.49 10.10 2.55
N ASN A 159 0.81 10.35 2.32
CA ASN A 159 1.32 11.70 2.03
C ASN A 159 0.76 12.29 0.73
N SER A 160 0.48 11.46 -0.29
CA SER A 160 -0.17 11.95 -1.51
C SER A 160 -1.56 12.53 -1.19
N MET A 161 -2.32 11.89 -0.30
CA MET A 161 -3.64 12.41 0.11
C MET A 161 -3.57 13.65 1.00
N GLU A 162 -2.47 13.81 1.75
CA GLU A 162 -2.22 15.01 2.54
C GLU A 162 -1.96 16.22 1.62
N SER A 163 -1.24 16.01 0.52
CA SER A 163 -0.97 17.06 -0.48
C SER A 163 -2.14 17.30 -1.42
N ASP A 164 -2.86 16.24 -1.79
CA ASP A 164 -3.99 16.27 -2.72
C ASP A 164 -5.15 15.48 -2.12
N PRO A 165 -6.11 16.17 -1.45
CA PRO A 165 -7.30 15.54 -0.91
C PRO A 165 -8.22 14.92 -1.97
N GLU A 166 -8.06 15.20 -3.27
CA GLU A 166 -8.87 14.63 -4.35
C GLU A 166 -8.33 13.26 -4.79
N PHE A 167 -7.02 13.01 -4.64
CA PHE A 167 -6.40 11.71 -4.94
C PHE A 167 -7.22 10.54 -4.39
N LEU A 168 -7.60 9.59 -5.26
CA LEU A 168 -8.45 8.44 -4.95
C LEU A 168 -7.97 7.64 -3.73
N GLY A 169 -6.66 7.61 -3.50
CA GLY A 169 -6.08 7.09 -2.27
C GLY A 169 -5.84 5.58 -2.28
N PRO A 170 -5.05 5.10 -1.32
CA PRO A 170 -4.55 3.72 -1.34
C PRO A 170 -5.63 2.67 -1.15
N GLN A 171 -6.61 2.89 -0.27
CA GLN A 171 -7.65 1.89 -0.03
C GLN A 171 -8.56 1.71 -1.24
N ALA A 172 -9.02 2.82 -1.84
CA ALA A 172 -9.92 2.78 -2.98
C ALA A 172 -9.22 2.11 -4.17
N LEU A 173 -8.00 2.53 -4.50
CA LEU A 173 -7.24 1.93 -5.60
C LEU A 173 -6.90 0.45 -5.36
N ALA A 174 -6.58 0.04 -4.13
CA ALA A 174 -6.44 -1.39 -3.83
C ALA A 174 -7.76 -2.16 -4.05
N LYS A 175 -8.91 -1.56 -3.70
CA LYS A 175 -10.22 -2.13 -4.01
C LYS A 175 -10.49 -2.16 -5.52
N GLY A 176 -10.04 -1.15 -6.27
CA GLY A 176 -10.09 -1.12 -7.73
C GLY A 176 -9.31 -2.29 -8.34
N MET A 177 -8.10 -2.56 -7.85
CA MET A 177 -7.27 -3.69 -8.28
C MET A 177 -7.94 -5.04 -8.02
N ARG A 178 -8.68 -5.18 -6.91
CA ARG A 178 -9.47 -6.40 -6.63
C ARG A 178 -10.47 -6.75 -7.74
N PHE A 179 -10.96 -5.79 -8.51
CA PHE A 179 -11.87 -6.03 -9.63
C PHE A 179 -11.14 -6.03 -10.98
N VAL A 180 -10.18 -5.12 -11.19
CA VAL A 180 -9.36 -5.09 -12.42
C VAL A 180 -8.59 -6.40 -12.63
N GLY A 181 -8.10 -7.02 -11.55
CA GLY A 181 -7.44 -8.31 -11.59
C GLY A 181 -8.38 -9.51 -11.47
N ASP A 182 -9.69 -9.31 -11.27
CA ASP A 182 -10.62 -10.44 -11.16
C ASP A 182 -10.91 -10.99 -12.57
N PRO A 183 -10.58 -12.26 -12.85
CA PRO A 183 -10.82 -12.87 -14.15
C PRO A 183 -12.29 -12.93 -14.58
N ARG A 184 -13.23 -12.70 -13.65
CA ARG A 184 -14.66 -12.64 -13.93
C ARG A 184 -15.15 -11.25 -14.33
N ASP A 185 -14.37 -10.19 -14.12
CA ASP A 185 -14.82 -8.82 -14.37
C ASP A 185 -14.49 -8.41 -15.81
N ALA A 186 -15.51 -8.05 -16.58
CA ALA A 186 -15.41 -7.60 -17.96
C ALA A 186 -15.25 -6.08 -18.08
N ALA A 187 -15.39 -5.31 -16.98
CA ALA A 187 -15.29 -3.85 -17.00
C ALA A 187 -13.85 -3.33 -16.82
N LYS A 188 -12.84 -4.19 -17.02
CA LYS A 188 -11.43 -3.88 -16.77
C LYS A 188 -10.95 -2.60 -17.44
N THR A 189 -11.18 -2.43 -18.74
CA THR A 189 -10.71 -1.27 -19.50
C THR A 189 -11.37 0.02 -19.04
N GLU A 190 -12.69 0.01 -18.85
CA GLU A 190 -13.46 1.17 -18.33
C GLU A 190 -12.94 1.60 -16.95
N ARG A 191 -12.71 0.64 -16.06
CA ARG A 191 -12.14 0.89 -14.73
C ARG A 191 -10.74 1.49 -14.83
N LEU A 192 -9.86 0.92 -15.65
CA LEU A 192 -8.49 1.42 -15.80
C LEU A 192 -8.45 2.84 -16.37
N ASP A 193 -9.33 3.17 -17.32
CA ASP A 193 -9.45 4.53 -17.87
C ASP A 193 -9.87 5.51 -16.77
N GLN A 194 -10.93 5.16 -16.02
CA GLN A 194 -11.40 5.96 -14.90
C GLN A 194 -10.32 6.14 -13.81
N TYR A 195 -9.55 5.09 -13.49
CA TYR A 195 -8.54 5.15 -12.45
C TYR A 195 -7.25 5.84 -12.91
N SER A 196 -7.04 5.98 -14.22
CA SER A 196 -5.88 6.67 -14.81
C SER A 196 -6.15 8.16 -15.07
N ALA A 197 -7.37 8.63 -14.83
CA ALA A 197 -7.72 10.05 -14.87
C ALA A 197 -6.98 10.85 -13.77
N GLU A 198 -7.16 12.17 -13.79
CA GLU A 198 -6.65 13.08 -12.77
C GLU A 198 -7.05 12.63 -11.36
N HIS A 199 -6.19 12.82 -10.37
CA HIS A 199 -6.37 12.33 -9.00
C HIS A 199 -6.36 10.79 -8.91
N GLY A 200 -5.81 10.12 -9.93
CA GLY A 200 -5.82 8.68 -10.12
C GLY A 200 -4.56 7.94 -9.69
N ILE A 201 -4.31 6.78 -10.28
CA ILE A 201 -3.19 5.87 -9.94
C ILE A 201 -1.81 6.53 -10.02
N TRP A 202 -1.67 7.55 -10.87
CA TRP A 202 -0.38 8.19 -11.17
C TRP A 202 0.04 9.26 -10.16
N ASP A 203 -0.87 9.71 -9.29
CA ASP A 203 -0.57 10.67 -8.22
C ASP A 203 0.01 10.00 -6.95
N CYS A 204 0.13 8.66 -6.99
CA CYS A 204 0.84 7.92 -5.95
C CYS A 204 2.35 8.22 -6.00
N THR A 205 2.84 8.92 -4.98
CA THR A 205 4.27 9.24 -4.80
C THR A 205 5.10 8.06 -4.28
N ARG A 206 4.47 6.90 -4.04
CA ARG A 206 5.12 5.66 -3.60
C ARG A 206 5.90 5.83 -2.28
N CYS A 207 5.31 6.49 -1.28
CA CYS A 207 5.91 6.67 0.05
C CYS A 207 5.86 5.42 0.96
N TYR A 208 5.17 4.35 0.56
CA TYR A 208 5.03 3.05 1.25
C TYR A 208 4.36 3.01 2.63
N PHE A 209 4.05 4.14 3.27
CA PHE A 209 3.39 4.14 4.58
C PHE A 209 2.06 3.37 4.59
N CYS A 210 1.32 3.37 3.47
CA CYS A 210 0.10 2.59 3.32
C CYS A 210 0.31 1.06 3.40
N ASN A 211 1.45 0.54 2.94
CA ASN A 211 1.80 -0.87 3.10
C ASN A 211 2.22 -1.15 4.54
N GLU A 212 3.11 -0.33 5.09
CA GLU A 212 3.65 -0.50 6.45
C GLU A 212 2.54 -0.52 7.51
N ARG A 213 1.51 0.31 7.32
CA ARG A 213 0.44 0.52 8.30
C ARG A 213 -0.77 -0.37 8.04
N CYS A 214 -0.77 -1.18 6.98
CA CYS A 214 -1.87 -2.08 6.69
C CYS A 214 -1.90 -3.24 7.71
N PRO A 215 -2.93 -3.34 8.57
CA PRO A 215 -3.00 -4.40 9.56
C PRO A 215 -3.14 -5.80 8.94
N LYS A 216 -3.69 -5.89 7.72
CA LYS A 216 -3.97 -7.15 7.02
C LYS A 216 -2.94 -7.50 5.93
N GLY A 217 -1.92 -6.68 5.74
CA GLY A 217 -0.91 -6.87 4.69
C GLY A 217 -1.47 -6.93 3.27
N VAL A 218 -2.43 -6.07 2.97
CA VAL A 218 -3.02 -5.92 1.62
C VAL A 218 -2.01 -5.34 0.62
N ASP A 219 -1.00 -4.63 1.12
CA ASP A 219 0.00 -3.90 0.34
C ASP A 219 -0.62 -2.92 -0.71
N PRO A 220 -1.41 -1.91 -0.28
CA PRO A 220 -2.11 -1.01 -1.19
C PRO A 220 -1.22 -0.29 -2.22
N ARG A 221 0.01 0.08 -1.87
CA ARG A 221 0.97 0.71 -2.79
C ARG A 221 1.25 -0.19 -3.98
N ASP A 222 1.45 -1.47 -3.71
CA ASP A 222 1.77 -2.46 -4.73
C ASP A 222 0.53 -2.77 -5.58
N ALA A 223 -0.67 -2.73 -4.99
CA ALA A 223 -1.92 -2.81 -5.76
C ALA A 223 -2.09 -1.60 -6.72
N ILE A 224 -1.70 -0.39 -6.33
CA ILE A 224 -1.65 0.78 -7.23
C ILE A 224 -0.63 0.54 -8.36
N ALA A 225 0.54 -0.02 -8.05
CA ALA A 225 1.54 -0.35 -9.06
C ALA A 225 1.03 -1.42 -10.05
N LYS A 226 0.28 -2.44 -9.58
CA LYS A 226 -0.42 -3.40 -10.44
C LYS A 226 -1.39 -2.70 -11.37
N LEU A 227 -2.22 -1.78 -10.87
CA LEU A 227 -3.15 -1.01 -11.69
C LEU A 227 -2.41 -0.21 -12.78
N GLY A 228 -1.32 0.48 -12.44
CA GLY A 228 -0.51 1.22 -13.41
C GLY A 228 0.09 0.31 -14.48
N ALA A 229 0.55 -0.89 -14.10
CA ALA A 229 1.07 -1.87 -15.04
C ALA A 229 -0.03 -2.42 -15.98
N GLU A 230 -1.22 -2.68 -15.45
CA GLU A 230 -2.38 -3.11 -16.25
C GLU A 230 -2.89 -1.99 -17.18
N ALA A 231 -2.91 -0.74 -16.72
CA ALA A 231 -3.25 0.43 -17.55
C ALA A 231 -2.29 0.55 -18.74
N MET A 232 -0.97 0.51 -18.49
CA MET A 232 0.03 0.53 -19.56
C MET A 232 -0.09 -0.66 -20.52
N LYS A 233 -0.40 -1.86 -20.01
CA LYS A 233 -0.63 -3.04 -20.84
C LYS A 233 -1.85 -2.88 -21.75
N ALA A 234 -2.88 -2.20 -21.26
CA ALA A 234 -4.09 -1.87 -22.01
C ALA A 234 -3.94 -0.66 -22.96
N GLY A 235 -2.77 0.01 -22.98
CA GLY A 235 -2.53 1.22 -23.79
C GLY A 235 -3.14 2.49 -23.18
N ILE A 236 -3.51 2.47 -21.90
CA ILE A 236 -4.04 3.62 -21.16
C ILE A 236 -2.86 4.31 -20.47
N ASP A 237 -2.20 5.20 -21.20
CA ASP A 237 -0.90 5.74 -20.79
C ASP A 237 -0.66 7.20 -21.20
N GLU A 238 -1.77 7.93 -21.39
CA GLU A 238 -1.74 9.36 -21.72
C GLU A 238 -1.36 10.27 -20.55
N ASP A 239 -1.47 9.77 -19.31
CA ASP A 239 -1.07 10.50 -18.13
C ASP A 239 0.44 10.80 -18.09
N MET A 240 0.83 11.90 -17.44
CA MET A 240 2.23 12.32 -17.31
C MET A 240 3.09 11.27 -16.60
N GLY A 241 2.58 10.66 -15.52
CA GLY A 241 3.25 9.58 -14.79
C GLY A 241 3.43 8.32 -15.64
N ALA A 242 2.44 7.98 -16.47
CA ALA A 242 2.55 6.87 -17.41
C ALA A 242 3.62 7.13 -18.49
N LYS A 243 3.58 8.32 -19.10
CA LYS A 243 4.60 8.79 -20.07
C LYS A 243 6.00 8.78 -19.45
N HIS A 244 6.11 9.18 -18.18
CA HIS A 244 7.37 9.17 -17.43
C HIS A 244 7.90 7.75 -17.25
N ALA A 245 7.07 6.82 -16.79
CA ALA A 245 7.46 5.43 -16.61
C ALA A 245 7.91 4.80 -17.94
N LYS A 246 7.17 5.02 -19.03
CA LYS A 246 7.54 4.55 -20.38
C LYS A 246 8.88 5.09 -20.83
N TRP A 247 9.11 6.39 -20.67
CA TRP A 247 10.36 7.02 -21.09
C TRP A 247 11.55 6.56 -20.26
N PHE A 248 11.33 6.29 -18.97
CA PHE A 248 12.35 5.72 -18.08
C PHE A 248 12.80 4.35 -18.58
N VAL A 249 11.85 3.46 -18.87
CA VAL A 249 12.12 2.13 -19.44
C VAL A 249 12.80 2.23 -20.80
N HIS A 250 12.34 3.14 -21.67
CA HIS A 250 12.95 3.38 -22.98
C HIS A 250 14.42 3.85 -22.84
N SER A 251 14.69 4.77 -21.93
CA SER A 251 16.06 5.28 -21.69
C SER A 251 16.96 4.16 -21.19
N ALA A 252 16.54 3.42 -20.16
CA ALA A 252 17.28 2.26 -19.66
C ALA A 252 17.57 1.23 -20.77
N LYS A 253 16.57 0.87 -21.58
CA LYS A 253 16.73 -0.09 -22.69
C LYS A 253 17.70 0.38 -23.78
N THR A 254 17.71 1.68 -24.08
CA THR A 254 18.44 2.22 -25.24
C THR A 254 19.86 2.62 -24.90
N THR A 255 20.08 3.21 -23.72
CA THR A 255 21.38 3.75 -23.32
C THR A 255 21.92 3.16 -22.03
N GLY A 256 21.12 2.42 -21.24
CA GLY A 256 21.52 1.96 -19.90
C GLY A 256 21.55 3.07 -18.85
N TRP A 257 21.26 4.32 -19.25
CA TRP A 257 21.21 5.51 -18.40
C TRP A 257 19.89 6.22 -18.56
N LEU A 258 19.53 7.06 -17.60
CA LEU A 258 18.40 7.96 -17.76
C LEU A 258 18.81 9.08 -18.75
N ARG A 259 17.90 9.43 -19.68
CA ARG A 259 18.09 10.58 -20.59
C ARG A 259 17.35 11.78 -20.00
N GLU A 260 17.92 12.41 -18.98
CA GLU A 260 17.23 13.43 -18.17
C GLU A 260 16.76 14.63 -19.02
N THR A 261 17.56 15.03 -20.01
CA THR A 261 17.26 16.15 -20.92
C THR A 261 16.04 15.91 -21.78
N GLU A 262 15.69 14.64 -22.04
CA GLU A 262 14.53 14.26 -22.85
C GLU A 262 13.31 13.92 -22.00
N LEU A 263 13.49 13.75 -20.69
CA LEU A 263 12.42 13.34 -19.79
C LEU A 263 11.32 14.40 -19.72
N VAL A 264 11.66 15.68 -19.50
CA VAL A 264 10.68 16.78 -19.42
C VAL A 264 9.84 16.90 -20.72
N PRO A 265 10.45 17.01 -21.93
CA PRO A 265 9.66 17.14 -23.16
C PRO A 265 8.84 15.90 -23.51
N LYS A 266 9.29 14.70 -23.13
CA LYS A 266 8.55 13.46 -23.38
C LYS A 266 7.44 13.19 -22.37
N THR A 267 7.46 13.83 -21.21
CA THR A 267 6.48 13.62 -20.14
C THR A 267 5.47 14.76 -20.02
N GLN A 268 5.94 16.00 -20.01
CA GLN A 268 5.11 17.21 -19.83
C GLN A 268 4.77 17.91 -21.15
N GLY A 269 5.37 17.47 -22.26
CA GLY A 269 5.20 18.09 -23.56
C GLY A 269 6.04 19.36 -23.78
N ILE A 270 6.00 19.85 -25.02
CA ILE A 270 6.89 20.92 -25.52
C ILE A 270 6.61 22.26 -24.83
N VAL A 271 5.34 22.59 -24.60
CA VAL A 271 4.93 23.88 -24.00
C VAL A 271 5.41 24.01 -22.56
N SER A 272 5.28 22.95 -21.74
CA SER A 272 5.79 22.96 -20.36
C SER A 272 7.32 23.03 -20.34
N SER A 273 7.97 22.32 -21.26
CA SER A 273 9.44 22.32 -21.38
C SER A 273 10.03 23.71 -21.64
N ILE A 274 9.31 24.57 -22.37
CA ILE A 274 9.72 25.96 -22.60
C ILE A 274 9.77 26.75 -21.29
N LYS A 275 8.83 26.51 -20.36
CA LYS A 275 8.78 27.20 -19.05
C LYS A 275 9.98 26.82 -18.19
N GLU A 276 10.47 25.59 -18.29
CA GLU A 276 11.61 25.08 -17.54
C GLU A 276 12.98 25.49 -18.12
N MET A 277 13.03 26.15 -19.29
CA MET A 277 14.30 26.53 -19.92
C MET A 277 15.19 27.41 -19.04
N LYS A 278 14.59 28.31 -18.24
CA LYS A 278 15.35 29.18 -17.33
C LYS A 278 16.08 28.37 -16.27
N PHE A 279 15.41 27.36 -15.72
CA PHE A 279 15.98 26.44 -14.74
C PHE A 279 17.08 25.56 -15.37
N ALA A 280 16.81 25.00 -16.55
CA ALA A 280 17.77 24.21 -17.31
C ALA A 280 19.05 25.00 -17.65
N MET A 281 18.91 26.28 -18.05
CA MET A 281 20.05 27.17 -18.30
C MET A 281 20.91 27.39 -17.05
N GLY A 282 20.25 27.55 -15.89
CA GLY A 282 20.94 27.67 -14.59
C GLY A 282 21.73 26.42 -14.20
N LEU A 283 21.21 25.23 -14.52
CA LEU A 283 21.94 23.97 -14.34
C LEU A 283 23.10 23.81 -15.31
N ALA A 284 22.93 24.24 -16.57
CA ALA A 284 23.96 24.18 -17.60
C ALA A 284 25.16 25.05 -17.24
N VAL A 285 24.93 26.27 -16.75
CA VAL A 285 26.00 27.16 -16.24
C VAL A 285 26.81 26.51 -15.11
N LYS A 286 26.17 25.63 -14.32
CA LYS A 286 26.81 24.89 -13.23
C LYS A 286 27.40 23.54 -13.66
N GLY A 287 27.41 23.23 -14.97
CA GLY A 287 27.91 21.96 -15.50
C GLY A 287 27.06 20.74 -15.10
N LYS A 288 25.79 20.92 -14.71
CA LYS A 288 24.89 19.86 -14.22
C LYS A 288 23.95 19.29 -15.29
N VAL A 289 24.12 19.69 -16.56
CA VAL A 289 23.31 19.20 -17.68
C VAL A 289 24.21 18.34 -18.57
N PRO A 290 23.92 17.04 -18.74
CA PRO A 290 24.71 16.20 -19.63
C PRO A 290 24.52 16.66 -21.09
N PRO A 291 25.53 16.45 -21.97
CA PRO A 291 25.42 16.78 -23.37
C PRO A 291 24.24 16.02 -24.00
N PRO A 292 23.31 16.69 -24.70
CA PRO A 292 22.14 16.03 -25.28
C PRO A 292 22.49 15.12 -26.47
N PHE A 293 23.66 15.30 -27.08
CA PHE A 293 24.10 14.50 -28.21
C PHE A 293 25.64 14.39 -28.26
N PRO A 294 26.19 13.19 -28.57
CA PRO A 294 25.50 11.89 -28.59
C PRO A 294 25.09 11.47 -27.16
N PRO A 295 24.00 10.68 -27.00
CA PRO A 295 23.58 10.24 -25.67
C PRO A 295 24.68 9.39 -25.02
N HIS A 296 24.89 9.57 -23.73
CA HIS A 296 25.81 8.75 -22.96
C HIS A 296 25.27 7.32 -22.85
N VAL A 297 26.01 6.33 -23.36
CA VAL A 297 25.63 4.92 -23.36
C VAL A 297 26.49 4.16 -22.37
N ALA A 298 25.86 3.40 -21.48
CA ALA A 298 26.52 2.53 -20.52
C ALA A 298 27.26 1.40 -21.25
N GLU A 299 28.43 1.03 -20.72
CA GLU A 299 29.21 -0.12 -21.21
C GLU A 299 28.35 -1.40 -21.22
N GLY A 300 27.55 -1.62 -20.17
CA GLY A 300 26.63 -2.74 -20.00
C GLY A 300 25.24 -2.60 -20.64
N VAL A 301 25.03 -1.67 -21.60
CA VAL A 301 23.69 -1.44 -22.19
C VAL A 301 23.05 -2.70 -22.79
N LYS A 302 23.86 -3.65 -23.28
CA LYS A 302 23.37 -4.93 -23.80
C LYS A 302 22.69 -5.77 -22.73
N GLU A 303 23.18 -5.73 -21.49
CA GLU A 303 22.57 -6.45 -20.36
C GLU A 303 21.23 -5.82 -19.99
N SER A 304 21.14 -4.49 -19.92
CA SER A 304 19.87 -3.79 -19.67
C SER A 304 18.82 -4.14 -20.73
N ARG A 305 19.23 -4.21 -22.00
CA ARG A 305 18.35 -4.64 -23.09
C ARG A 305 17.94 -6.11 -22.94
N ALA A 306 18.88 -6.99 -22.62
CA ALA A 306 18.58 -8.42 -22.41
C ALA A 306 17.60 -8.63 -21.25
N LEU A 307 17.74 -7.89 -20.15
CA LEU A 307 16.80 -7.92 -19.03
C LEU A 307 15.40 -7.44 -19.44
N PHE A 308 15.31 -6.37 -20.24
CA PHE A 308 14.04 -5.91 -20.78
C PHE A 308 13.36 -6.98 -21.65
N GLU A 309 14.10 -7.61 -22.56
CA GLU A 309 13.55 -8.66 -23.43
C GLU A 309 13.15 -9.90 -22.61
N LEU A 310 13.95 -10.30 -21.62
CA LEU A 310 13.63 -11.42 -20.72
C LEU A 310 12.30 -11.21 -19.98
N VAL A 311 12.08 -10.02 -19.41
CA VAL A 311 10.81 -9.68 -18.74
C VAL A 311 9.63 -9.76 -19.72
N LYS A 312 9.83 -9.36 -20.98
CA LYS A 312 8.81 -9.44 -22.02
C LYS A 312 8.53 -10.88 -22.45
N GLU A 313 9.56 -11.71 -22.63
CA GLU A 313 9.45 -13.12 -22.98
C GLU A 313 8.76 -13.94 -21.88
N GLN A 314 9.01 -13.61 -20.61
CA GLN A 314 8.36 -14.27 -19.48
C GLN A 314 6.87 -13.93 -19.31
N GLY A 315 6.35 -12.94 -20.05
CA GLY A 315 4.94 -12.55 -19.98
C GLY A 315 4.51 -11.97 -18.63
N VAL A 316 5.46 -11.56 -17.78
CA VAL A 316 5.21 -10.94 -16.47
C VAL A 316 4.96 -9.43 -16.59
N ASP A 317 4.48 -8.96 -17.74
CA ASP A 317 4.06 -7.59 -17.91
C ASP A 317 2.65 -7.37 -17.33
N GLY A 318 2.49 -6.32 -16.53
CA GLY A 318 1.25 -6.06 -15.80
C GLY A 318 1.35 -6.43 -14.31
N ALA A 319 0.24 -6.85 -13.73
CA ALA A 319 0.12 -7.12 -12.30
C ALA A 319 1.03 -8.26 -11.82
N LEU A 320 1.27 -9.27 -12.66
CA LEU A 320 2.10 -10.44 -12.32
C LEU A 320 3.58 -10.09 -12.12
N GLY A 321 4.07 -9.01 -12.74
CA GLY A 321 5.44 -8.52 -12.54
C GLY A 321 5.63 -7.72 -11.25
N ILE A 322 4.55 -7.39 -10.54
CA ILE A 322 4.60 -6.64 -9.29
C ILE A 322 4.48 -7.59 -8.11
N VAL A 323 5.63 -7.94 -7.53
CA VAL A 323 5.68 -8.78 -6.33
C VAL A 323 5.26 -7.95 -5.11
N GLN A 324 4.11 -8.27 -4.54
CA GLN A 324 3.68 -7.77 -3.23
C GLN A 324 4.47 -8.46 -2.14
N GLY A 325 5.20 -7.72 -1.30
CA GLY A 325 6.04 -8.33 -0.26
C GLY A 325 5.27 -9.28 0.67
N GLU A 326 5.85 -10.40 1.10
CA GLU A 326 5.19 -11.45 1.91
C GLU A 326 4.73 -11.02 3.32
N ARG A 327 4.81 -9.72 3.65
CA ARG A 327 4.48 -9.17 4.98
C ARG A 327 3.05 -9.45 5.45
N ALA A 328 2.16 -9.93 4.57
CA ALA A 328 0.80 -10.34 4.92
C ALA A 328 0.74 -11.50 5.92
N LEU A 329 1.75 -12.36 5.97
CA LEU A 329 1.73 -13.58 6.77
C LEU A 329 2.91 -13.71 7.75
N SER A 330 4.02 -13.01 7.53
CA SER A 330 5.25 -13.18 8.36
C SER A 330 5.20 -12.55 9.76
N ARG A 331 4.06 -12.04 10.22
CA ARG A 331 3.84 -11.61 11.62
C ARG A 331 2.67 -12.32 12.31
N LEU A 332 2.15 -13.40 11.70
CA LEU A 332 1.17 -14.29 12.33
C LEU A 332 1.84 -15.49 13.04
N GLU A 333 3.18 -15.51 13.13
CA GLU A 333 3.87 -16.36 14.11
C GLU A 333 3.55 -15.86 15.51
N HIS A 334 2.45 -16.37 16.06
CA HIS A 334 2.23 -16.38 17.50
C HIS A 334 3.23 -17.37 18.13
N GLU A 335 4.18 -16.82 18.89
CA GLU A 335 4.83 -17.35 20.10
C GLU A 335 5.24 -18.84 20.16
N VAL A 336 6.54 -19.11 20.29
CA VAL A 336 7.03 -20.13 21.24
C VAL A 336 8.38 -19.70 21.86
N GLY A 337 8.38 -19.46 23.17
CA GLY A 337 9.53 -19.82 24.02
C GLY A 337 10.36 -18.69 24.64
N HIS A 338 10.09 -18.38 25.90
CA HIS A 338 11.14 -18.02 26.87
C HIS A 338 12.25 -19.10 26.87
N ALA A 339 13.52 -18.70 26.72
CA ALA A 339 14.64 -19.05 27.63
C ALA A 339 16.03 -18.76 27.00
N SER A 340 16.78 -17.88 27.69
CA SER A 340 18.24 -17.91 27.91
C SER A 340 19.22 -18.31 26.79
N GLY A 341 20.09 -17.35 26.44
CA GLY A 341 21.55 -17.56 26.45
C GLY A 341 22.22 -17.98 25.14
N GLY A 342 23.14 -17.12 24.67
CA GLY A 342 24.37 -17.55 23.98
C GLY A 342 24.37 -17.54 22.46
N GLY A 343 25.01 -16.51 21.88
CA GLY A 343 25.98 -16.61 20.80
C GLY A 343 25.57 -17.15 19.42
N GLY A 344 25.72 -16.30 18.40
CA GLY A 344 26.27 -16.73 17.10
C GLY A 344 25.32 -16.77 15.92
N ASP A 345 25.69 -15.98 14.92
CA ASP A 345 25.45 -16.13 13.48
C ASP A 345 24.11 -15.66 12.88
N THR A 346 24.16 -14.48 12.27
CA THR A 346 23.11 -13.89 11.44
C THR A 346 23.19 -14.46 10.02
N GLY A 347 22.51 -15.58 9.79
CA GLY A 347 22.29 -16.14 8.44
C GLY A 347 20.95 -15.70 7.87
N VAL A 348 20.98 -14.81 6.88
CA VAL A 348 19.83 -14.44 6.05
C VAL A 348 19.41 -15.65 5.22
N GLY A 349 18.21 -16.20 5.49
CA GLY A 349 17.66 -17.36 4.78
C GLY A 349 17.45 -17.08 3.29
N SER A 350 18.08 -17.93 2.46
CA SER A 350 18.09 -17.92 1.01
C SER A 350 16.71 -18.18 0.36
N ARG A 351 16.47 -17.53 -0.78
CA ARG A 351 15.29 -17.61 -1.67
C ARG A 351 15.40 -18.71 -2.75
N ASP A 352 15.89 -19.90 -2.40
CA ASP A 352 16.15 -20.97 -3.39
C ASP A 352 15.27 -22.23 -3.25
N GLN A 353 14.06 -22.14 -2.66
CA GLN A 353 13.12 -23.27 -2.71
C GLN A 353 11.85 -22.91 -3.46
N ALA A 354 11.59 -23.66 -4.53
CA ALA A 354 10.38 -23.61 -5.32
C ALA A 354 9.15 -23.92 -4.46
N ASP A 355 8.09 -23.14 -4.64
CA ASP A 355 6.80 -23.32 -3.98
C ASP A 355 6.27 -24.74 -4.22
N VAL A 356 6.26 -25.57 -3.17
CA VAL A 356 5.62 -26.88 -3.19
C VAL A 356 4.13 -26.67 -2.94
N THR A 357 3.31 -26.93 -3.96
CA THR A 357 1.84 -26.97 -3.84
C THR A 357 1.45 -28.21 -3.02
N PRO A 358 0.54 -28.11 -2.02
CA PRO A 358 0.11 -29.28 -1.26
C PRO A 358 -0.62 -30.29 -2.15
N GLY A 359 0.00 -31.43 -2.45
CA GLY A 359 -0.64 -32.51 -3.21
C GLY A 359 0.28 -33.33 -4.12
N GLU A 360 1.48 -32.85 -4.45
CA GLU A 360 2.42 -33.60 -5.30
C GLU A 360 3.50 -34.27 -4.45
N ARG A 361 3.66 -35.60 -4.62
CA ARG A 361 4.78 -36.33 -4.03
C ARG A 361 6.07 -35.92 -4.75
N PRO A 362 7.15 -35.56 -4.02
CA PRO A 362 8.39 -35.14 -4.65
C PRO A 362 8.97 -36.29 -5.48
N THR A 363 9.11 -36.06 -6.78
CA THR A 363 9.82 -36.98 -7.68
C THR A 363 11.30 -36.97 -7.30
N ARG A 364 11.74 -38.05 -6.64
CA ARG A 364 13.15 -38.32 -6.32
C ARG A 364 13.92 -38.47 -7.64
N LYS A 365 14.89 -37.59 -7.90
CA LYS A 365 15.88 -37.80 -8.98
C LYS A 365 16.57 -39.17 -8.75
N PRO A 366 16.69 -40.04 -9.77
CA PRO A 366 17.42 -41.28 -9.64
C PRO A 366 18.91 -40.98 -9.43
N GLY A 367 19.50 -41.65 -8.45
CA GLY A 367 20.92 -41.52 -8.12
C GLY A 367 21.80 -41.94 -9.30
N GLY A 368 22.81 -41.11 -9.59
CA GLY A 368 23.98 -41.51 -10.34
C GLY A 368 25.12 -41.71 -9.34
N GLY A 369 25.47 -42.97 -9.08
CA GLY A 369 26.74 -43.32 -8.46
C GLY A 369 27.77 -43.63 -9.55
N ALA A 370 28.96 -43.07 -9.39
CA ALA A 370 30.28 -43.70 -9.55
C ALA A 370 31.30 -42.74 -8.94
#